data_AF-A0A946S2N2-F1
#
_entry.id   AF-A0A946S2N2-F1
#
_cell.length_a   1.000
_cell.length_b   1.000
_cell.length_c   1.000
_cell.angle_alpha   90.00
_cell.angle_beta   90.00
_cell.angle_gamma   90.00
#
_symmetry.space_group_name_H-M   'P 1'
#
loop_
_entity.id
_entity.type
_entity.pdbx_description
1 polymer ?
#
loop_
_entity_poly.entity_id
_entity_poly.type
_entity_poly.pdbx_seq_one_letter_code
_entity_poly.pdbx_strand_id
1 'polypeptide(L)'
;MRPLKLTISAFGPYADKLELDFTCLEGKNLFLIHGPTGSGKTSILDAICYALYGETSGDVRNIKHLRSDHADINTETKVVFEFGLGDRKYIVERSPEQN
;
A
#
# COMPACT_ATOMS: atom_id res chain seq x y z
N MET A 1 -10.60 -12.78 -2.08
CA MET A 1 -9.44 -12.18 -1.39
C MET A 1 -9.96 -11.24 -0.31
N ARG A 2 -9.45 -11.32 0.91
CA ARG A 2 -9.80 -10.40 2.02
C ARG A 2 -8.53 -9.73 2.55
N PRO A 3 -8.44 -8.38 2.56
CA PRO A 3 -7.28 -7.69 3.14
C PRO A 3 -7.23 -7.96 4.66
N LEU A 4 -6.02 -8.16 5.18
CA LEU A 4 -5.76 -8.35 6.62
C LEU A 4 -4.91 -7.21 7.15
N LYS A 5 -3.79 -6.92 6.51
CA LYS A 5 -2.89 -5.82 6.89
C LYS A 5 -2.22 -5.23 5.66
N LEU A 6 -2.02 -3.93 5.66
CA LEU A 6 -1.19 -3.22 4.68
C LEU A 6 -0.17 -2.38 5.43
N THR A 7 1.12 -2.61 5.14
CA THR A 7 2.22 -1.77 5.64
C THR A 7 2.87 -1.08 4.46
N ILE A 8 3.06 0.23 4.56
CA ILE A 8 3.62 1.09 3.51
C ILE A 8 4.71 1.94 4.14
N SER A 9 5.85 2.12 3.48
CA SER A 9 6.87 3.12 3.85
C SER A 9 7.48 3.76 2.61
N ALA A 10 7.80 5.05 2.72
CA ALA A 10 8.39 5.87 1.65
C ALA A 10 7.71 5.72 0.28
N PHE A 11 6.38 5.61 0.24
CA PHE A 11 5.61 5.30 -0.96
C PHE A 11 4.56 6.38 -1.25
N GLY A 12 4.67 7.02 -2.43
CA GLY A 12 3.77 8.10 -2.84
C GLY A 12 3.76 9.25 -1.81
N PRO A 13 2.60 9.64 -1.25
CA PRO A 13 2.53 10.70 -0.24
C PRO A 13 2.90 10.22 1.18
N TYR A 14 3.17 8.93 1.38
CA TYR A 14 3.53 8.37 2.68
C TYR A 14 5.05 8.32 2.83
N ALA A 15 5.63 9.38 3.39
CA ALA A 15 7.06 9.45 3.69
C ALA A 15 7.47 8.43 4.77
N ASP A 16 6.65 8.34 5.82
CA ASP A 16 6.86 7.47 6.97
C ASP A 16 6.14 6.12 6.82
N LYS A 17 6.36 5.25 7.82
CA LYS A 17 5.64 3.99 7.93
C LYS A 17 4.17 4.22 8.27
N LEU A 18 3.28 3.72 7.41
CA LEU A 18 1.85 3.60 7.66
C LEU A 18 1.48 2.11 7.80
N GLU A 19 0.75 1.77 8.86
CA GLU A 19 0.15 0.45 9.04
C GLU A 19 -1.38 0.57 9.07
N LEU A 20 -2.05 -0.16 8.18
CA LEU A 20 -3.51 -0.30 8.14
C LEU A 20 -3.87 -1.74 8.51
N ASP A 21 -4.46 -1.91 9.68
CA ASP A 21 -5.00 -3.20 10.13
C ASP A 21 -6.48 -3.31 9.72
N PHE A 22 -6.78 -4.16 8.74
CA PHE A 22 -8.15 -4.40 8.28
C PHE A 22 -8.90 -5.42 9.16
N THR A 23 -8.21 -6.11 10.07
CA THR A 23 -8.85 -7.06 10.99
C THR A 23 -9.74 -6.35 12.01
N CYS A 24 -9.46 -5.07 12.31
CA CYS A 24 -10.31 -4.21 13.15
C CYS A 24 -11.72 -3.97 12.57
N LEU A 25 -11.95 -4.29 11.29
CA LEU A 25 -13.26 -4.20 10.65
C LEU A 25 -14.18 -5.38 11.02
N GLU A 26 -13.72 -6.36 11.79
CA GLU A 26 -14.52 -7.45 12.38
C GLU A 26 -15.39 -8.22 11.36
N GLY A 27 -14.90 -8.37 10.12
CA GLY A 27 -15.63 -9.09 9.06
C GLY A 27 -16.64 -8.25 8.30
N LYS A 28 -16.70 -6.92 8.52
CA LYS A 28 -17.43 -6.01 7.64
C LYS A 28 -16.79 -6.00 6.25
N ASN A 29 -17.62 -6.25 5.23
CA ASN A 29 -17.18 -6.30 3.83
C ASN A 29 -17.22 -4.93 3.13
N LEU A 30 -17.77 -3.92 3.79
CA LEU A 30 -17.88 -2.57 3.26
C LEU A 30 -17.29 -1.57 4.27
N PHE A 31 -16.35 -0.77 3.80
CA PHE A 31 -15.69 0.30 4.55
C PHE A 31 -15.39 1.47 3.61
N LEU A 32 -15.12 2.64 4.19
CA LEU A 32 -14.85 3.87 3.46
C LEU A 32 -13.46 4.39 3.79
N ILE A 33 -12.67 4.67 2.75
CA ILE A 33 -11.44 5.47 2.86
C ILE A 33 -11.82 6.92 2.49
N HIS A 34 -11.90 7.82 3.48
CA HIS A 34 -12.28 9.22 3.26
C HIS A 34 -11.16 10.19 3.61
N GLY A 35 -11.23 11.40 3.08
CA GLY A 35 -10.27 12.48 3.33
C GLY A 35 -10.17 13.47 2.16
N PRO A 36 -9.51 14.63 2.35
CA PRO A 36 -9.34 15.66 1.33
C PRO A 36 -8.60 15.17 0.07
N THR A 37 -8.76 15.86 -1.05
CA THR A 37 -7.93 15.60 -2.25
C THR A 37 -6.44 15.74 -1.91
N GLY A 38 -5.61 14.82 -2.40
CA GLY A 38 -4.18 14.77 -2.08
C GLY A 38 -3.82 14.02 -0.80
N SER A 39 -4.80 13.58 0.01
CA SER A 39 -4.53 12.88 1.29
C SER A 39 -4.03 11.43 1.17
N GLY A 40 -3.69 10.95 -0.02
CA GLY A 40 -3.15 9.60 -0.24
C GLY A 40 -4.15 8.43 -0.37
N LYS A 41 -5.46 8.70 -0.42
CA LYS A 41 -6.49 7.64 -0.56
C LYS A 41 -6.25 6.69 -1.74
N THR A 42 -5.98 7.25 -2.92
CA THR A 42 -5.65 6.46 -4.13
C THR A 42 -4.34 5.70 -3.94
N SER A 43 -3.38 6.28 -3.22
CA SER A 43 -2.08 5.64 -2.95
C SER A 43 -2.20 4.40 -2.07
N ILE A 44 -3.20 4.31 -1.20
CA ILE A 44 -3.52 3.06 -0.46
C ILE A 44 -3.95 1.95 -1.44
N LEU A 45 -4.81 2.28 -2.40
CA LEU A 45 -5.25 1.33 -3.42
C LEU A 45 -4.10 0.94 -4.36
N ASP A 46 -3.28 1.92 -4.75
CA ASP A 46 -2.09 1.69 -5.55
C ASP A 46 -1.07 0.80 -4.85
N ALA A 47 -0.90 0.93 -3.53
CA ALA A 47 -0.01 0.07 -2.76
C ALA A 47 -0.49 -1.40 -2.79
N ILE A 48 -1.80 -1.64 -2.68
CA ILE A 48 -2.36 -3.00 -2.80
C ILE A 48 -2.14 -3.56 -4.20
N CYS A 49 -2.43 -2.78 -5.25
CA CYS A 49 -2.18 -3.16 -6.64
C CYS A 49 -0.69 -3.44 -6.88
N TYR A 50 0.18 -2.56 -6.39
CA TYR A 50 1.62 -2.70 -6.53
C TYR A 50 2.12 -3.96 -5.83
N ALA A 51 1.70 -4.23 -4.60
CA ALA A 51 2.07 -5.46 -3.89
C ALA A 51 1.66 -6.70 -4.70
N LEU A 52 0.43 -6.75 -5.20
CA LEU A 52 -0.08 -7.93 -5.92
C LEU A 52 0.54 -8.09 -7.32
N TYR A 53 0.66 -7.00 -8.07
CA TYR A 53 0.91 -7.06 -9.51
C TYR A 53 2.24 -6.42 -9.95
N GLY A 54 2.88 -5.65 -9.08
CA GLY A 54 4.10 -4.90 -9.41
C GLY A 54 3.85 -3.56 -10.11
N GLU A 55 2.59 -3.17 -10.28
CA GLU A 55 2.15 -1.98 -11.01
C GLU A 55 1.05 -1.24 -10.22
N THR A 56 0.90 0.06 -10.45
CA THR A 56 -0.14 0.88 -9.79
C THR A 56 -1.49 0.77 -10.49
N SER A 57 -2.56 1.23 -9.84
CA SER A 57 -3.88 1.28 -10.46
C SER A 57 -3.94 2.42 -11.50
N GLY A 58 -3.99 2.03 -12.78
CA GLY A 58 -4.02 2.94 -13.93
C GLY A 58 -2.64 3.22 -14.52
N ASP A 59 -2.56 3.24 -15.86
CA ASP A 59 -1.37 3.43 -16.72
C ASP A 59 -0.58 4.75 -16.49
N VAL A 60 -0.92 5.55 -15.48
CA VAL A 60 -0.50 6.95 -15.37
C VAL A 60 0.70 7.15 -14.43
N ARG A 61 1.00 6.22 -13.52
CA ARG A 61 2.14 6.37 -12.58
C ARG A 61 3.26 5.43 -12.94
N ASN A 62 4.32 6.00 -13.51
CA ASN A 62 5.59 5.31 -13.68
C ASN A 62 6.08 4.78 -12.33
N ILE A 63 6.37 3.48 -12.26
CA ILE A 63 6.92 2.78 -11.08
C ILE A 63 8.16 3.50 -10.51
N LYS A 64 8.90 4.21 -11.37
CA LYS A 64 10.06 5.04 -11.01
C LYS A 64 9.76 6.21 -10.08
N HIS A 65 8.49 6.62 -9.94
CA HIS A 65 8.05 7.69 -9.04
C HIS A 65 7.25 7.17 -7.84
N LEU A 66 7.41 5.89 -7.48
CA LEU A 66 6.75 5.33 -6.31
C LEU A 66 7.39 5.77 -5.00
N ARG A 67 8.68 6.08 -4.99
CA ARG A 67 9.35 6.60 -3.80
C ARG A 67 8.80 7.98 -3.45
N SER A 68 8.52 8.21 -2.16
CA SER A 68 8.12 9.52 -1.67
C SER A 68 9.31 10.49 -1.66
N ASP A 69 9.16 11.65 -2.30
CA ASP A 69 10.17 12.72 -2.30
C ASP A 69 10.42 13.31 -0.90
N HIS A 70 9.51 13.05 0.05
CA HIS A 70 9.60 13.53 1.42
C HIS A 70 10.13 12.47 2.41
N ALA A 71 10.45 11.27 1.93
CA ALA A 71 11.01 10.22 2.78
C ALA A 71 12.47 10.50 3.15
N ASP A 72 12.85 10.13 4.38
CA ASP A 72 14.26 10.07 4.76
C ASP A 72 15.02 9.14 3.80
N ILE A 73 16.25 9.53 3.44
CA ILE A 73 17.11 8.77 2.52
C ILE A 73 17.38 7.34 3.00
N ASN A 74 17.33 7.10 4.31
CA ASN A 74 17.53 5.80 4.93
C ASN A 74 16.23 5.00 5.07
N THR A 75 15.07 5.60 4.83
CA THR A 75 13.78 4.89 4.86
C THR A 75 13.59 4.16 3.54
N GLU A 76 13.57 2.83 3.59
CA GLU A 76 13.30 2.01 2.42
C GLU A 76 11.85 2.20 1.92
N THR A 77 11.72 2.39 0.61
CA THR A 77 10.43 2.27 -0.10
C THR A 77 10.00 0.82 -0.07
N LYS A 78 8.88 0.54 0.62
CA LYS A 78 8.41 -0.83 0.85
C LYS A 78 6.89 -0.89 0.94
N VAL A 79 6.33 -1.96 0.39
CA VAL A 79 4.92 -2.33 0.56
C VAL A 79 4.82 -3.79 0.98
N VAL A 80 4.12 -4.04 2.08
CA VAL A 80 3.78 -5.39 2.56
C VAL A 80 2.27 -5.51 2.64
N PHE A 81 1.70 -6.45 1.89
CA PHE A 81 0.26 -6.71 1.89
C PHE A 81 -0.02 -8.14 2.35
N GLU A 82 -0.79 -8.24 3.44
CA GLU A 82 -1.27 -9.49 4.00
C GLU A 82 -2.75 -9.66 3.64
N PHE A 83 -3.11 -10.82 3.08
CA PHE A 83 -4.48 -11.11 2.68
C PHE A 83 -4.86 -12.58 2.83
N GLY A 84 -6.15 -12.83 3.00
CA GLY A 84 -6.75 -14.16 3.00
C GLY A 84 -7.33 -14.55 1.64
N LEU A 85 -7.20 -15.83 1.27
CA LEU A 85 -7.84 -16.44 0.12
C LEU A 85 -8.35 -17.85 0.51
N GLY A 86 -9.66 -17.97 0.73
CA GLY A 86 -10.23 -19.14 1.41
C GLY A 86 -9.65 -19.25 2.81
N ASP A 87 -9.19 -20.45 3.18
CA ASP A 87 -8.60 -20.74 4.50
C ASP A 87 -7.10 -20.38 4.59
N ARG A 88 -6.50 -19.92 3.49
CA ARG A 88 -5.06 -19.62 3.43
C ARG A 88 -4.80 -18.14 3.61
N LYS A 89 -3.69 -17.83 4.27
CA LYS A 89 -3.15 -16.47 4.41
C LYS A 89 -1.88 -16.34 3.56
N TYR A 90 -1.73 -15.18 2.94
CA TYR A 90 -0.62 -14.85 2.07
C TYR A 90 -0.03 -13.51 2.49
N ILE A 91 1.28 -13.39 2.29
CA ILE A 91 2.03 -12.15 2.48
C ILE A 91 2.77 -11.89 1.18
N VAL A 92 2.63 -10.68 0.66
CA VAL A 92 3.43 -10.21 -0.48
C VAL A 92 4.19 -8.98 -0.05
N GLU A 93 5.49 -9.03 -0.26
CA GLU A 93 6.42 -7.94 0.03
C GLU A 93 7.06 -7.49 -1.28
N ARG A 94 7.07 -6.17 -1.52
CA ARG A 94 7.78 -5.56 -2.64
C ARG A 94 8.49 -4.29 -2.21
N SER A 95 9.68 -4.12 -2.75
CA SER A 95 10.48 -2.90 -2.64
C SER A 95 10.93 -2.51 -4.05
N PRO A 96 10.58 -1.31 -4.55
CA PRO A 96 11.11 -0.79 -5.81
C PRO A 96 12.58 -0.38 -5.66
N GLU A 97 13.20 0.12 -6.74
CA GLU A 97 14.50 0.77 -6.65
C GLU A 97 14.47 1.95 -5.67
N GLN A 98 15.57 2.14 -4.93
CA GLN A 98 15.67 3.06 -3.78
C GLN A 98 16.34 4.40 -4.11
N ASN A 99 16.63 4.66 -5.39
CA ASN A 99 17.47 5.78 -5.87
C ASN A 99 16.99 7.17 -5.45
#